data_AF-A0A7K9T6E6-F1
#
_entry.id   AF-A0A7K9T6E6-F1
#
_cell.length_a   1.000
_cell.length_b   1.000
_cell.length_c   1.000
_cell.angle_alpha   90.00
_cell.angle_beta   90.00
_cell.angle_gamma   90.00
#
_symmetry.space_group_name_H-M   'P 1'
#
loop_
_entity.id
_entity.type
_entity.pdbx_description
1 polymer ?
#
loop_
_entity_poly.entity_id
_entity_poly.type
_entity_poly.pdbx_seq_one_letter_code
_entity_poly.pdbx_strand_id
1 'polypeptide(L)'
;DFNCFHRSEILSWLPASLLFVGIIYAGSRALSRLPIPVFLTVPGAAEAISCAFQKLVQKEQISHLKVCSVLFLLVAAVCLPFCDSQFDANGYFWALIHLTCLGAYKVFLKLWKPSSLSDLDQQYINYVFSVVLLASASHPAGDLFSALDFPFLYFYRFHSSCCASGLLGFCLMLHTVKLKSSTTSGQYAAWTFLAK
;
A
#
# COMPACT_ATOMS: atom_id res chain seq x y z
N ASP A 1 -11.57 -15.11 20.88
CA ASP A 1 -12.54 -14.12 21.36
C ASP A 1 -12.48 -12.83 20.54
N PHE A 2 -13.27 -12.75 19.47
CA PHE A 2 -13.34 -11.59 18.54
C PHE A 2 -14.31 -10.49 19.02
N ASN A 3 -14.85 -10.59 20.24
CA ASN A 3 -16.10 -9.93 20.61
C ASN A 3 -15.97 -8.72 21.56
N CYS A 4 -14.85 -8.00 21.51
CA CYS A 4 -14.70 -6.75 22.27
C CYS A 4 -13.83 -5.70 21.54
N PHE A 5 -13.98 -5.54 20.22
CA PHE A 5 -13.46 -4.33 19.59
C PHE A 5 -14.33 -3.16 20.02
N HIS A 6 -13.77 -2.22 20.79
CA HIS A 6 -14.51 -1.02 21.18
C HIS A 6 -14.87 -0.26 19.89
N ARG A 7 -16.17 -0.03 19.61
CA ARG A 7 -16.61 0.61 18.35
C ARG A 7 -15.85 1.92 18.06
N SER A 8 -15.43 2.64 19.11
CA SER A 8 -14.60 3.84 19.01
C SER A 8 -13.22 3.60 18.40
N GLU A 9 -12.59 2.45 18.66
CA GLU A 9 -11.29 2.10 18.10
C GLU A 9 -11.39 1.81 16.60
N ILE A 10 -12.40 1.04 16.20
CA ILE A 10 -12.72 0.81 14.77
C ILE A 10 -13.01 2.14 14.07
N LEU A 11 -13.81 3.02 14.69
CA LEU A 11 -14.11 4.34 14.15
C LEU A 11 -12.87 5.22 14.03
N SER A 12 -11.97 5.19 15.02
CA SER A 12 -10.70 5.93 14.97
C SER A 12 -9.75 5.39 13.89
N TRP A 13 -9.92 4.12 13.49
CA TRP A 13 -9.14 3.46 12.45
C TRP A 13 -9.66 3.74 11.03
N LEU A 14 -10.88 4.28 10.89
CA LEU A 14 -11.49 4.57 9.60
C LEU A 14 -10.59 5.38 8.65
N PRO A 15 -9.90 6.46 9.08
CA PRO A 15 -9.02 7.22 8.18
C PRO A 15 -7.88 6.36 7.63
N ALA A 16 -7.32 5.45 8.44
CA ALA A 16 -6.29 4.51 8.01
C ALA A 16 -6.86 3.53 6.97
N SER A 17 -8.05 2.98 7.23
CA SER A 17 -8.72 2.10 6.29
C SER A 17 -9.08 2.79 4.98
N LEU A 18 -9.52 4.05 4.99
CA LEU A 18 -9.77 4.83 3.77
C LEU A 18 -8.50 5.04 2.95
N LEU A 19 -7.38 5.38 3.60
CA LEU A 19 -6.08 5.48 2.93
C LEU A 19 -5.67 4.12 2.34
N PHE A 20 -5.90 3.02 3.07
CA PHE A 20 -5.62 1.67 2.61
C PHE A 20 -6.47 1.27 1.40
N VAL A 21 -7.75 1.64 1.37
CA VAL A 21 -8.61 1.49 0.18
C VAL A 21 -8.02 2.27 -1.01
N GLY A 22 -7.57 3.50 -0.76
CA GLY A 22 -6.89 4.32 -1.77
C GLY A 22 -5.61 3.66 -2.32
N ILE A 23 -4.80 3.03 -1.45
CA ILE A 23 -3.63 2.25 -1.86
C ILE A 23 -4.02 1.14 -2.82
N ILE A 24 -5.05 0.35 -2.49
CA ILE A 24 -5.52 -0.76 -3.33
C ILE A 24 -6.02 -0.22 -4.66
N TYR A 25 -6.98 0.71 -4.63
CA TYR A 25 -7.65 1.19 -5.83
C TYR A 25 -6.68 1.88 -6.79
N ALA A 26 -5.91 2.86 -6.31
CA ALA A 26 -4.94 3.56 -7.14
C ALA A 26 -3.81 2.63 -7.61
N GLY A 27 -3.41 1.67 -6.77
CA GLY A 27 -2.42 0.64 -7.12
C GLY A 27 -2.90 -0.24 -8.27
N SER A 28 -4.14 -0.73 -8.21
CA SER A 28 -4.75 -1.53 -9.28
C SER A 28 -4.88 -0.73 -10.60
N ARG A 29 -5.30 0.54 -10.52
CA ARG A 29 -5.41 1.41 -11.71
C ARG A 29 -4.05 1.72 -12.32
N ALA A 30 -3.00 1.91 -11.52
CA ALA A 30 -1.64 2.09 -11.99
C ALA A 30 -1.10 0.81 -12.63
N LEU A 31 -1.24 -0.35 -11.97
CA LEU A 31 -0.80 -1.67 -12.48
C LEU A 31 -1.49 -2.07 -13.79
N SER A 32 -2.71 -1.60 -14.04
CA SER A 32 -3.40 -1.87 -15.31
C SER A 32 -2.81 -1.13 -16.52
N ARG A 33 -1.95 -0.12 -16.28
CA ARG A 33 -1.40 0.78 -17.33
C ARG A 33 0.12 0.82 -17.36
N LEU A 34 0.77 0.65 -16.21
CA LEU A 34 2.22 0.72 -16.08
C LEU A 34 2.84 -0.68 -16.05
N PRO A 35 4.04 -0.86 -16.64
CA PRO A 35 4.81 -2.09 -16.48
C PRO A 35 5.07 -2.40 -15.00
N ILE A 36 4.97 -3.69 -14.61
CA ILE A 36 5.20 -4.14 -13.23
C ILE A 36 6.52 -3.61 -12.65
N PRO A 37 7.67 -3.65 -13.38
CA PRO A 37 8.93 -3.13 -12.84
C PRO A 37 8.87 -1.64 -12.49
N VAL A 38 8.15 -0.82 -13.27
CA VAL A 38 7.97 0.61 -13.01
C VAL A 38 7.12 0.81 -11.76
N PHE A 39 6.03 0.05 -11.61
CA PHE A 39 5.16 0.16 -10.43
C PHE A 39 5.89 -0.25 -9.13
N LEU A 40 6.77 -1.26 -9.17
CA LEU A 40 7.48 -1.75 -7.99
C LEU A 40 8.48 -0.75 -7.39
N THR A 41 8.88 0.30 -8.10
CA THR A 41 9.76 1.35 -7.55
C THR A 41 8.99 2.40 -6.73
N VAL A 42 7.69 2.56 -6.99
CA VAL A 42 6.82 3.55 -6.35
C VAL A 42 6.75 3.38 -4.82
N PRO A 43 6.60 2.16 -4.26
CA PRO A 43 6.62 1.97 -2.80
C PRO A 43 7.93 2.41 -2.12
N GLY A 44 9.06 2.33 -2.82
CA GLY A 44 10.35 2.82 -2.35
C GLY A 44 10.33 4.35 -2.19
N ALA A 45 9.79 5.06 -3.19
CA ALA A 45 9.63 6.51 -3.14
C ALA A 45 8.62 6.97 -2.08
N ALA A 46 7.63 6.16 -1.69
CA ALA A 46 6.68 6.52 -0.63
C ALA A 46 7.35 6.75 0.73
N GLU A 47 8.56 6.20 0.91
CA GLU A 47 9.40 6.46 2.08
C GLU A 47 9.81 7.93 2.18
N ALA A 48 9.88 8.67 1.07
CA ALA A 48 10.18 10.10 1.06
C ALA A 48 9.15 10.91 1.84
N ILE A 49 7.86 10.56 1.71
CA ILE A 49 6.77 11.19 2.45
C ILE A 49 6.93 10.94 3.96
N SER A 50 7.20 9.69 4.34
CA SER A 50 7.41 9.32 5.75
C SER A 50 8.66 9.98 6.35
N CYS A 51 9.75 10.07 5.58
CA CYS A 51 11.01 10.71 5.98
C CYS A 51 10.83 12.24 6.13
N ALA A 52 10.18 12.90 5.16
CA ALA A 52 9.86 14.31 5.22
C ALA A 52 9.00 14.62 6.45
N PHE A 53 8.00 13.78 6.73
CA PHE A 53 7.15 13.91 7.92
C PHE A 53 7.96 13.83 9.22
N GLN A 54 8.83 12.82 9.36
CA GLN A 54 9.71 12.67 10.53
C GLN A 54 10.60 13.89 10.77
N LYS A 55 11.18 14.43 9.69
CA LYS A 55 12.09 15.57 9.76
C LYS A 55 11.38 16.87 10.08
N LEU A 56 10.27 17.15 9.38
CA LEU A 56 9.59 18.45 9.43
C LEU A 56 8.64 18.57 10.62
N VAL A 57 7.93 17.49 10.95
CA VAL A 57 6.88 17.51 11.99
C VAL A 57 7.41 16.99 13.31
N GLN A 58 8.05 15.82 13.32
CA GLN A 58 8.56 15.22 14.56
C GLN A 58 9.92 15.79 14.99
N LYS A 59 10.59 16.55 14.12
CA LYS A 59 11.95 17.10 14.35
C LYS A 59 12.96 16.04 14.80
N GLU A 60 12.75 14.79 14.39
CA GLU A 60 13.65 13.69 14.69
C GLU A 60 14.97 13.85 13.91
N GLN A 61 16.10 13.52 14.55
CA GLN A 61 17.39 13.47 13.87
C GLN A 61 17.42 12.25 12.93
N ILE A 62 17.36 12.52 11.63
CA ILE A 62 17.42 11.48 10.60
C ILE A 62 18.88 11.32 10.15
N SER A 63 19.38 10.08 10.15
CA SER A 63 20.71 9.77 9.62
C SER A 63 20.89 10.28 8.19
N HIS A 64 22.03 10.90 7.91
CA HIS A 64 22.39 11.40 6.59
C HIS A 64 22.29 10.32 5.50
N LEU A 65 22.64 9.08 5.82
CA LEU A 65 22.54 7.94 4.90
C LEU A 65 21.09 7.66 4.48
N LYS A 66 20.14 7.75 5.42
CA LYS A 66 18.71 7.57 5.14
C LYS A 66 18.17 8.69 4.25
N VAL A 67 18.62 9.93 4.48
CA VAL A 67 18.28 11.07 3.62
C VAL A 67 18.83 10.86 2.20
N CYS A 68 20.09 10.46 2.06
CA CYS A 68 20.70 10.17 0.75
C CYS A 68 19.94 9.07 0.00
N SER A 69 19.63 7.95 0.66
CA SER A 69 18.86 6.83 0.06
C SER A 69 17.48 7.29 -0.43
N VAL A 70 16.76 8.09 0.38
CA VAL A 70 15.46 8.65 0.00
C VAL A 70 15.57 9.59 -1.21
N LEU A 71 16.62 10.41 -1.28
CA LEU A 71 16.87 11.28 -2.43
C LEU A 71 17.12 10.47 -3.70
N PHE A 72 17.93 9.41 -3.63
CA PHE A 72 18.15 8.51 -4.77
C PHE A 72 16.85 7.85 -5.25
N LEU A 73 16.01 7.37 -4.32
CA LEU A 73 14.70 6.80 -4.65
C LEU A 73 13.76 7.83 -5.30
N LEU A 74 13.82 9.09 -4.85
CA LEU A 74 13.02 10.17 -5.42
C LEU A 74 13.50 10.53 -6.83
N VAL A 75 14.81 10.63 -7.04
CA VAL A 75 15.40 10.83 -8.37
C VAL A 75 15.04 9.68 -9.30
N ALA A 76 15.16 8.43 -8.85
CA ALA A 76 14.78 7.27 -9.64
C ALA A 76 13.29 7.31 -10.03
N ALA A 77 12.39 7.63 -9.09
CA ALA A 77 10.96 7.77 -9.35
C ALA A 77 10.64 8.89 -10.36
N VAL A 78 11.40 9.99 -10.35
CA VAL A 78 11.24 11.10 -11.31
C VAL A 78 11.82 10.73 -12.68
N CYS A 79 12.97 10.08 -12.74
CA CYS A 79 13.64 9.68 -13.98
C CYS A 79 12.89 8.57 -14.74
N LEU A 80 12.23 7.66 -14.02
CA LEU A 80 11.51 6.52 -14.60
C LEU A 80 10.50 6.91 -15.70
N PRO A 81 9.59 7.87 -15.50
CA PRO A 81 8.69 8.31 -16.57
C PRO A 81 9.40 8.84 -17.82
N PHE A 82 10.58 9.46 -17.68
CA PHE A 82 11.35 9.95 -18.83
C PHE A 82 12.09 8.84 -19.58
N CYS A 83 12.33 7.71 -18.92
CA CYS A 83 12.96 6.54 -19.51
C CYS A 83 11.97 5.46 -19.95
N ASP A 84 10.67 5.63 -19.68
CA ASP A 84 9.63 4.68 -20.04
C ASP A 84 9.19 4.88 -21.50
N SER A 85 9.50 3.89 -22.34
CA SER A 85 9.07 3.88 -23.74
C SER A 85 7.55 3.69 -23.90
N GLN A 86 6.86 3.23 -22.86
CA GLN A 86 5.41 3.02 -22.80
C GLN A 86 4.74 4.02 -21.85
N PHE A 87 5.21 5.28 -21.86
CA PHE A 87 4.69 6.32 -20.99
C PHE A 87 3.16 6.47 -21.10
N ASP A 88 2.46 6.17 -19.99
CA ASP A 88 1.02 6.40 -19.84
C ASP A 88 0.77 7.44 -18.73
N ALA A 89 0.37 8.65 -19.13
CA ALA A 89 0.12 9.75 -18.21
C ALA A 89 -0.95 9.41 -17.15
N ASN A 90 -1.98 8.66 -17.51
CA ASN A 90 -3.02 8.22 -16.56
C ASN A 90 -2.46 7.19 -15.58
N GLY A 91 -1.63 6.25 -16.07
CA GLY A 91 -0.92 5.28 -15.25
C GLY A 91 -0.05 5.95 -14.19
N TYR A 92 0.76 6.93 -14.59
CA TYR A 92 1.60 7.71 -13.69
C TYR A 92 0.80 8.59 -12.72
N PHE A 93 -0.33 9.16 -13.16
CA PHE A 93 -1.25 9.87 -12.27
C PHE A 93 -1.78 8.96 -11.16
N TRP A 94 -2.25 7.76 -11.50
CA TRP A 94 -2.69 6.77 -10.50
C TRP A 94 -1.53 6.30 -9.61
N ALA A 95 -0.32 6.16 -10.16
CA ALA A 95 0.87 5.83 -9.38
C ALA A 95 1.20 6.93 -8.34
N LEU A 96 1.03 8.21 -8.68
CA LEU A 96 1.21 9.33 -7.76
C LEU A 96 0.16 9.32 -6.63
N ILE A 97 -1.10 9.00 -6.94
CA ILE A 97 -2.14 8.82 -5.92
C ILE A 97 -1.78 7.65 -5.01
N HIS A 98 -1.40 6.50 -5.57
CA HIS A 98 -0.97 5.32 -4.82
C HIS A 98 0.20 5.64 -3.88
N LEU A 99 1.23 6.33 -4.39
CA LEU A 99 2.39 6.81 -3.64
C LEU A 99 1.94 7.66 -2.44
N THR A 100 1.04 8.60 -2.67
CA THR A 100 0.56 9.54 -1.66
C THR A 100 -0.26 8.83 -0.59
N CYS A 101 -1.20 7.95 -0.97
CA CYS A 101 -1.99 7.14 -0.03
C CYS A 101 -1.09 6.22 0.80
N LEU A 102 -0.10 5.58 0.18
CA LEU A 102 0.86 4.70 0.87
C LEU A 102 1.73 5.47 1.87
N GLY A 103 2.25 6.63 1.46
CA GLY A 103 3.03 7.51 2.34
C GLY A 103 2.20 8.04 3.51
N ALA A 104 0.98 8.52 3.25
CA ALA A 104 0.06 9.01 4.27
C ALA A 104 -0.36 7.89 5.24
N TYR A 105 -0.62 6.68 4.75
CA TYR A 105 -0.94 5.52 5.58
C TYR A 105 0.22 5.19 6.52
N LYS A 106 1.46 5.11 6.02
CA LYS A 106 2.66 4.91 6.86
C LYS A 106 2.82 5.99 7.94
N VAL A 107 2.59 7.25 7.58
CA VAL A 107 2.64 8.38 8.53
C VAL A 107 1.54 8.24 9.59
N PHE A 108 0.32 7.92 9.18
CA PHE A 108 -0.81 7.70 10.08
C PHE A 108 -0.50 6.57 11.08
N LEU A 109 0.02 5.44 10.61
CA LEU A 109 0.44 4.32 11.47
C LEU A 109 1.49 4.74 12.51
N LYS A 110 2.42 5.63 12.14
CA LYS A 110 3.46 6.11 13.06
C LYS A 110 2.90 7.10 14.10
N LEU A 111 1.99 7.98 13.68
CA LEU A 111 1.38 8.99 14.55
C LEU A 111 0.37 8.40 15.51
N TRP A 112 -0.53 7.60 14.97
CA TRP A 112 -1.67 7.04 15.66
C TRP A 112 -1.38 5.58 15.99
N LYS A 113 -0.26 5.34 16.67
CA LYS A 113 0.17 4.00 17.07
C LYS A 113 -0.91 3.41 17.99
N PRO A 114 -1.78 2.50 17.51
CA PRO A 114 -2.90 2.04 18.32
C PRO A 114 -2.32 1.16 19.40
N SER A 115 -2.44 1.57 20.67
CA SER A 115 -1.93 0.79 21.79
C SER A 115 -2.71 -0.51 22.01
N SER A 116 -3.91 -0.63 21.42
CA SER A 116 -4.84 -1.74 21.65
C SER A 116 -5.04 -2.69 20.46
N LEU A 117 -4.82 -2.25 19.21
CA LEU A 117 -5.05 -3.09 18.02
C LEU A 117 -3.77 -3.82 17.59
N SER A 118 -3.82 -5.14 17.48
CA SER A 118 -2.71 -5.91 16.91
C SER A 118 -2.52 -5.60 15.42
N ASP A 119 -1.31 -5.83 14.89
CA ASP A 119 -1.04 -5.68 13.46
C ASP A 119 -1.98 -6.54 12.59
N LEU A 120 -2.43 -7.70 13.09
CA LEU A 120 -3.41 -8.56 12.42
C LEU A 120 -4.81 -7.95 12.44
N ASP A 121 -5.24 -7.38 13.57
CA ASP A 121 -6.56 -6.75 13.69
C ASP A 121 -6.68 -5.53 12.77
N GLN A 122 -5.62 -4.71 12.75
CA GLN A 122 -5.52 -3.56 11.84
C GLN A 122 -5.68 -3.98 10.38
N GLN A 123 -4.97 -5.04 9.97
CA GLN A 123 -5.03 -5.54 8.60
C GLN A 123 -6.38 -6.18 8.28
N TYR A 124 -6.98 -6.90 9.22
CA TYR A 124 -8.31 -7.47 9.08
C TYR A 124 -9.37 -6.37 8.88
N ILE A 125 -9.37 -5.34 9.74
CA ILE A 125 -10.28 -4.19 9.63
C ILE A 125 -10.10 -3.53 8.25
N ASN A 126 -8.86 -3.28 7.84
CA ASN A 126 -8.56 -2.71 6.53
C ASN A 126 -9.12 -3.53 5.37
N TYR A 127 -9.02 -4.87 5.41
CA TYR A 127 -9.59 -5.72 4.35
C TYR A 127 -11.11 -5.69 4.34
N VAL A 128 -11.77 -5.76 5.49
CA VAL A 128 -13.23 -5.69 5.59
C VAL A 128 -13.74 -4.35 5.02
N PHE A 129 -13.14 -3.24 5.43
CA PHE A 129 -13.49 -1.92 4.89
C PHE A 129 -13.19 -1.80 3.40
N SER A 130 -12.08 -2.39 2.92
CA SER A 130 -11.74 -2.39 1.50
C SER A 130 -12.80 -3.10 0.67
N VAL A 131 -13.25 -4.29 1.09
CA VAL A 131 -14.30 -5.02 0.39
C VAL A 131 -15.58 -4.19 0.32
N VAL A 132 -16.03 -3.64 1.45
CA VAL A 132 -17.27 -2.85 1.50
C VAL A 132 -17.18 -1.60 0.63
N LEU A 133 -16.11 -0.81 0.79
CA LEU A 133 -15.95 0.46 0.10
C LEU A 133 -15.71 0.27 -1.40
N LEU A 134 -14.83 -0.65 -1.81
CA LEU A 134 -14.57 -0.92 -3.22
C LEU A 134 -15.80 -1.51 -3.91
N ALA A 135 -16.52 -2.43 -3.27
CA ALA A 135 -17.76 -2.96 -3.84
C ALA A 135 -18.79 -1.85 -4.04
N SER A 136 -18.97 -0.96 -3.04
CA SER A 136 -19.90 0.17 -3.15
C SER A 136 -19.48 1.19 -4.22
N ALA A 137 -18.17 1.44 -4.35
CA ALA A 137 -17.61 2.40 -5.30
C ALA A 137 -17.55 1.84 -6.73
N SER A 138 -17.59 0.52 -6.91
CA SER A 138 -17.47 -0.12 -8.24
C SER A 138 -18.59 0.29 -9.20
N HIS A 139 -19.80 0.52 -8.71
CA HIS A 139 -20.93 0.98 -9.52
C HIS A 139 -20.73 2.42 -10.02
N PRO A 140 -20.55 3.45 -9.16
CA PRO A 140 -20.34 4.83 -9.62
C PRO A 140 -19.01 5.05 -10.33
N ALA A 141 -17.96 4.26 -10.04
CA ALA A 141 -16.69 4.34 -10.76
C ALA A 141 -16.74 3.74 -12.17
N GLY A 142 -17.83 3.05 -12.53
CA GLY A 142 -17.98 2.34 -13.80
C GLY A 142 -17.22 1.01 -13.89
N ASP A 143 -16.52 0.61 -12.83
CA ASP A 143 -15.75 -0.64 -12.79
C ASP A 143 -16.66 -1.87 -12.83
N LEU A 144 -17.85 -1.79 -12.22
CA LEU A 144 -18.83 -2.90 -12.24
C LEU A 144 -19.28 -3.22 -13.67
N PHE A 145 -19.65 -2.20 -14.44
CA PHE A 145 -20.06 -2.38 -15.83
C PHE A 145 -18.89 -2.83 -16.70
N SER A 146 -17.72 -2.21 -16.51
CA SER A 146 -16.49 -2.61 -17.21
C SER A 146 -16.11 -4.08 -16.95
N ALA A 147 -16.38 -4.60 -15.75
CA ALA A 147 -16.13 -5.99 -15.41
C ALA A 147 -17.12 -6.94 -16.12
N LEU A 148 -18.39 -6.55 -16.26
CA LEU A 148 -19.39 -7.34 -17.00
C LEU A 148 -19.06 -7.45 -18.49
N ASP A 149 -18.46 -6.41 -19.07
CA ASP A 149 -18.00 -6.40 -20.46
C ASP A 149 -16.66 -7.13 -20.68
N PHE A 150 -16.01 -7.60 -19.61
CA PHE A 150 -14.70 -8.22 -19.70
C PHE A 150 -14.80 -9.62 -20.33
N PRO A 151 -14.15 -9.87 -21.49
CA PRO A 151 -14.36 -11.09 -22.28
C PRO A 151 -13.89 -12.37 -21.57
N PHE A 152 -12.98 -12.25 -20.60
CA PHE A 152 -12.46 -13.40 -19.86
C PHE A 152 -13.13 -13.60 -18.50
N LEU A 153 -14.17 -12.82 -18.16
CA LEU A 153 -14.81 -12.86 -16.83
C LEU A 153 -15.23 -14.27 -16.43
N TYR A 154 -15.82 -15.03 -17.35
CA TYR A 154 -16.35 -16.38 -17.10
C TYR A 154 -15.33 -17.52 -17.27
N PHE A 155 -14.07 -17.21 -17.57
CA PHE A 155 -13.06 -18.25 -17.74
C PHE A 155 -12.57 -18.75 -16.38
N TYR A 156 -12.56 -20.08 -16.19
CA TYR A 156 -12.05 -20.68 -14.95
C TYR A 156 -10.61 -20.25 -14.62
N ARG A 157 -9.78 -20.03 -15.65
CA ARG A 157 -8.40 -19.56 -15.51
C ARG A 157 -8.32 -18.17 -14.90
N PHE A 158 -9.28 -17.31 -15.21
CA PHE A 158 -9.36 -15.97 -14.64
C PHE A 158 -9.69 -16.04 -13.15
N HIS A 159 -10.74 -16.78 -12.78
CA HIS A 159 -11.12 -16.98 -11.38
C HIS A 159 -10.04 -17.68 -10.56
N SER A 160 -9.41 -18.74 -11.09
CA SER A 160 -8.35 -19.45 -10.38
C SER A 160 -7.10 -18.59 -10.18
N SER A 161 -6.74 -17.75 -11.16
CA SER A 161 -5.66 -16.77 -11.03
C SER A 161 -5.95 -15.73 -9.96
N CYS A 162 -7.18 -15.18 -9.94
CA CYS A 162 -7.61 -14.23 -8.91
C CYS A 162 -7.57 -14.86 -7.50
N CYS A 163 -8.09 -16.09 -7.36
CA CYS A 163 -8.05 -16.84 -6.11
C CYS A 163 -6.60 -17.11 -5.65
N ALA A 164 -5.74 -17.59 -6.56
CA ALA A 164 -4.33 -17.83 -6.27
C ALA A 164 -3.61 -16.55 -5.84
N SER A 165 -3.84 -15.43 -6.52
CA SER A 165 -3.29 -14.13 -6.16
C SER A 165 -3.74 -13.68 -4.76
N GLY A 166 -5.02 -13.83 -4.43
CA GLY A 166 -5.55 -13.52 -3.11
C GLY A 166 -4.93 -14.37 -2.00
N LEU A 167 -4.81 -15.68 -2.21
CA LEU A 167 -4.16 -16.60 -1.27
C LEU A 167 -2.67 -16.27 -1.07
N LEU A 168 -1.94 -16.01 -2.16
CA LEU A 168 -0.53 -15.61 -2.09
C LEU A 168 -0.35 -14.29 -1.35
N GLY A 169 -1.22 -13.30 -1.61
CA GLY A 169 -1.23 -12.02 -0.91
C GLY A 169 -1.48 -12.17 0.60
N PHE A 170 -2.42 -13.04 0.98
CA PHE A 170 -2.69 -13.35 2.39
C PHE A 170 -1.52 -14.04 3.08
N CYS A 171 -0.93 -15.06 2.44
CA CYS A 171 0.26 -15.75 2.95
C CYS A 171 1.45 -14.80 3.12
N LEU A 172 1.68 -13.92 2.14
CA LEU A 172 2.72 -12.89 2.21
C LEU A 172 2.48 -11.97 3.40
N MET A 173 1.25 -11.49 3.59
CA MET A 173 0.87 -10.66 4.74
C MET A 173 1.14 -11.36 6.07
N LEU A 174 0.67 -12.61 6.25
CA LEU A 174 0.93 -13.37 7.48
C LEU A 174 2.43 -13.52 7.75
N HIS A 175 3.21 -13.79 6.71
CA HIS A 175 4.66 -13.89 6.82
C HIS A 175 5.29 -12.55 7.21
N THR A 176 4.84 -11.43 6.63
CA THR A 176 5.31 -10.08 6.96
C THR A 176 5.05 -9.73 8.43
N VAL A 177 3.85 -10.00 8.95
CA VAL A 177 3.55 -9.76 10.37
C VAL A 177 4.37 -10.66 11.28
N LYS A 178 4.50 -11.95 10.94
CA LYS A 178 5.34 -12.87 11.71
C LYS A 178 6.79 -12.39 11.75
N LEU A 179 7.35 -12.00 10.61
CA LEU A 179 8.71 -11.48 10.51
C LEU A 179 8.90 -10.22 11.36
N LYS A 180 7.94 -9.27 11.30
CA LYS A 180 7.97 -8.04 12.10
C LYS A 180 7.93 -8.34 13.61
N SER A 181 7.19 -9.37 14.03
CA SER A 181 7.08 -9.76 15.44
C SER A 181 8.27 -10.56 15.97
N SER A 182 8.91 -11.39 15.13
CA SER A 182 9.99 -12.30 15.53
C SER A 182 11.39 -11.71 15.42
N THR A 183 11.56 -10.61 14.66
CA THR A 183 12.88 -10.07 14.36
C THR A 183 13.22 -8.93 15.33
N THR A 184 14.34 -9.04 16.04
CA THR A 184 14.88 -7.96 16.88
C THR A 184 15.03 -6.69 16.02
N SER A 185 14.68 -5.50 16.55
CA SER A 185 14.65 -4.23 15.79
C SER A 185 15.89 -3.97 14.92
N GLY A 186 17.07 -4.46 15.34
CA GLY A 186 18.32 -4.36 14.57
C GLY A 186 18.42 -5.30 13.36
N GLN A 187 17.95 -6.56 13.47
CA GLN A 187 17.95 -7.50 12.35
C GLN A 187 16.90 -7.12 11.31
N TYR A 188 15.73 -6.63 11.73
CA TYR A 188 14.68 -6.18 10.81
C TYR A 188 15.15 -4.95 10.03
N ALA A 189 15.83 -4.01 10.70
CA ALA A 189 16.47 -2.87 10.05
C ALA A 189 17.55 -3.30 9.04
N ALA A 190 18.37 -4.31 9.38
CA ALA A 190 19.41 -4.83 8.47
C ALA A 190 18.82 -5.54 7.24
N TRP A 191 17.79 -6.38 7.41
CA TRP A 191 17.09 -7.02 6.28
C TRP A 191 16.34 -6.02 5.42
N THR A 192 15.71 -5.01 6.03
CA THR A 192 15.00 -3.93 5.29
C THR A 192 15.98 -3.00 4.56
N PHE A 193 17.20 -2.87 5.07
CA PHE A 193 18.29 -2.15 4.40
C PHE A 193 18.87 -2.97 3.24
N LEU A 194 19.08 -4.28 3.42
CA LEU A 194 19.57 -5.18 2.37
C LEU A 194 18.58 -5.42 1.23
N ALA A 195 17.28 -5.34 1.52
CA ALA A 195 16.22 -5.50 0.53
C ALA A 195 15.87 -4.20 -0.24
N LYS A 196 16.55 -3.09 0.04
CA LYS A 196 16.37 -1.78 -0.59
C LYS A 196 17.58 -1.37 -1.41
#